data_AF-A0A3L7SE86-F1
#
_entry.id   AF-A0A3L7SE86-F1
#
_cell.length_a   1.000
_cell.length_b   1.000
_cell.length_c   1.000
_cell.angle_alpha   90.00
_cell.angle_beta   90.00
_cell.angle_gamma   90.00
#
_symmetry.space_group_name_H-M   'P 1'
#
loop_
_entity.id
_entity.type
_entity.pdbx_description
1 polymer ?
#
loop_
_entity_poly.entity_id
_entity_poly.type
_entity_poly.pdbx_seq_one_letter_code
_entity_poly.pdbx_strand_id
1 'polypeptide(L)'
;MVTATAGVNGRMGKNKQSEREVEKETKMPEGRAGKKAAKAGPSFLDDNPALRNTLAQIEKEFGEGSIMPLGLEAQAPIEGISSGSLSVDLALGGKGFPRGRIIEVFGPESSGKTTIALHSVAAAQRAGGIAAFIDA
;
A
#
# COMPACT_ATOMS: atom_id res chain seq x y z
N MET A 1 37.79 -10.10 0.09
CA MET A 1 38.77 -11.04 -0.51
C MET A 1 38.01 -12.34 -0.75
N VAL A 2 37.81 -12.88 -1.95
CA VAL A 2 38.56 -12.80 -3.20
C VAL A 2 37.55 -12.80 -4.37
N THR A 3 37.76 -11.87 -5.30
CA THR A 3 37.07 -11.73 -6.59
C THR A 3 37.65 -12.68 -7.63
N ALA A 4 36.80 -13.29 -8.46
CA ALA A 4 37.23 -14.03 -9.65
C ALA A 4 37.18 -13.11 -10.88
N THR A 5 38.34 -12.81 -11.47
CA THR A 5 38.51 -12.15 -12.77
C THR A 5 39.44 -12.99 -13.62
N ALA A 6 39.02 -13.35 -14.83
CA ALA A 6 39.90 -13.69 -15.95
C ALA A 6 39.12 -13.65 -17.28
N GLY A 7 39.65 -12.92 -18.26
CA GLY A 7 39.16 -12.92 -19.64
C GLY A 7 39.53 -11.64 -20.41
N VAL A 8 40.79 -11.53 -20.84
CA VAL A 8 41.35 -10.40 -21.57
C VAL A 8 41.40 -10.66 -23.09
N ASN A 9 41.03 -9.63 -23.85
CA ASN A 9 41.40 -9.19 -25.21
C ASN A 9 40.97 -9.94 -26.49
N GLY A 10 40.41 -9.14 -27.41
CA GLY A 10 40.30 -9.46 -28.83
C GLY A 10 39.78 -8.34 -29.75
N ARG A 11 40.66 -7.38 -30.07
CA ARG A 11 40.79 -6.65 -31.36
C ARG A 11 39.82 -5.53 -31.80
N MET A 12 40.48 -4.42 -32.10
CA MET A 12 40.14 -3.21 -32.86
C MET A 12 39.71 -3.50 -34.32
N GLY A 13 38.74 -2.73 -34.85
CA GLY A 13 38.42 -2.66 -36.28
C GLY A 13 37.52 -1.45 -36.60
N LYS A 14 37.90 -0.65 -37.59
CA LYS A 14 37.41 0.72 -37.88
C LYS A 14 36.26 0.76 -38.91
N ASN A 15 35.52 1.88 -38.88
CA ASN A 15 35.05 2.73 -40.00
C ASN A 15 33.64 2.60 -40.65
N LYS A 16 33.01 3.81 -40.73
CA LYS A 16 32.32 4.49 -41.85
C LYS A 16 30.86 4.12 -42.24
N GLN A 17 29.96 5.04 -41.88
CA GLN A 17 29.04 5.87 -42.70
C GLN A 17 28.27 5.30 -43.92
N SER A 18 27.05 5.88 -44.07
CA SER A 18 26.06 5.86 -45.18
C SER A 18 25.22 4.58 -45.26
N GLU A 19 23.89 4.62 -45.35
CA GLU A 19 23.07 5.32 -46.36
C GLU A 19 21.72 5.86 -45.82
N ARG A 20 21.11 6.73 -46.62
CA ARG A 20 19.93 7.57 -46.38
C ARG A 20 18.62 6.93 -46.86
N GLU A 21 17.53 7.36 -46.20
CA GLU A 21 16.18 7.72 -46.73
C GLU A 21 15.31 6.67 -47.47
N VAL A 22 14.04 6.52 -47.04
CA VAL A 22 12.81 6.93 -47.78
C VAL A 22 11.55 6.65 -46.93
N GLU A 23 10.99 7.72 -46.36
CA GLU A 23 9.59 8.19 -46.41
C GLU A 23 8.41 7.21 -46.66
N LYS A 24 7.40 7.17 -45.75
CA LYS A 24 6.05 7.76 -45.94
C LYS A 24 5.02 7.35 -44.87
N GLU A 25 4.22 8.35 -44.47
CA GLU A 25 3.06 8.29 -43.58
C GLU A 25 2.01 7.23 -43.97
N THR A 26 1.36 6.64 -42.97
CA THR A 26 -0.08 6.37 -43.06
C THR A 26 -0.72 6.59 -41.68
N LYS A 27 -1.67 7.53 -41.62
CA LYS A 27 -2.51 7.87 -40.47
C LYS A 27 -3.52 6.75 -40.17
N MET A 28 -3.60 6.37 -38.88
CA MET A 28 -4.79 6.13 -38.00
C MET A 28 -5.95 5.22 -38.50
N PRO A 29 -6.60 4.41 -37.62
CA PRO A 29 -7.19 4.89 -36.36
C PRO A 29 -7.10 4.00 -35.10
N GLU A 30 -7.14 4.72 -33.98
CA GLU A 30 -7.83 4.44 -32.70
C GLU A 30 -7.84 3.01 -32.12
N GLY A 31 -7.06 2.85 -31.05
CA GLY A 31 -7.25 1.83 -30.01
C GLY A 31 -7.00 2.43 -28.63
N ARG A 32 -8.03 3.05 -28.05
CA ARG A 32 -8.02 3.64 -26.70
C ARG A 32 -8.19 2.54 -25.64
N ALA A 33 -7.12 2.15 -24.95
CA ALA A 33 -7.17 1.43 -23.68
C ALA A 33 -5.82 1.59 -22.95
N GLY A 34 -5.69 2.12 -21.74
CA GLY A 34 -6.63 2.79 -20.87
C GLY A 34 -5.82 3.62 -19.87
N LYS A 35 -5.82 4.95 -20.03
CA LYS A 35 -5.56 5.84 -18.90
C LYS A 35 -6.85 5.87 -18.07
N LYS A 36 -6.99 5.02 -17.05
CA LYS A 36 -7.96 5.27 -15.98
C LYS A 36 -7.36 6.35 -15.08
N ALA A 37 -7.52 7.59 -15.52
CA ALA A 37 -7.49 8.74 -14.64
C ALA A 37 -8.61 8.54 -13.61
N ALA A 38 -8.26 8.68 -12.34
CA ALA A 38 -9.20 8.82 -11.24
C ALA A 38 -10.27 9.87 -11.59
N LYS A 39 -11.53 9.43 -11.63
CA LYS A 39 -12.75 10.25 -11.78
C LYS A 39 -13.80 9.53 -10.93
N ALA A 40 -14.46 10.11 -9.94
CA ALA A 40 -14.68 11.51 -9.61
C ALA A 40 -14.76 11.64 -8.07
N GLY A 41 -14.22 12.73 -7.52
CA GLY A 41 -14.66 13.20 -6.20
C GLY A 41 -16.14 13.59 -6.26
N PRO A 42 -16.82 13.71 -5.12
CA PRO A 42 -18.26 13.83 -5.11
C PRO A 42 -18.73 15.15 -5.75
N SER A 43 -19.66 15.08 -6.71
CA SER A 43 -20.23 16.25 -7.39
C SER A 43 -20.82 17.29 -6.42
N PHE A 44 -21.29 16.83 -5.25
CA PHE A 44 -21.92 17.69 -4.24
C PHE A 44 -20.98 18.74 -3.62
N LEU A 45 -19.66 18.57 -3.72
CA LEU A 45 -18.70 19.55 -3.23
C LEU A 45 -18.60 20.76 -4.17
N ASP A 46 -18.75 20.55 -5.48
CA ASP A 46 -18.69 21.63 -6.46
C ASP A 46 -19.98 22.46 -6.48
N ASP A 47 -21.11 21.83 -6.17
CA ASP A 47 -22.44 22.44 -6.16
C ASP A 47 -22.68 23.39 -4.97
N ASN A 48 -21.80 23.38 -3.94
CA ASN A 48 -21.98 24.19 -2.74
C ASN A 48 -20.68 24.91 -2.29
N PRO A 49 -20.49 26.19 -2.65
CA PRO A 49 -19.27 26.94 -2.33
C PRO A 49 -19.10 27.21 -0.82
N ALA A 50 -20.20 27.30 -0.06
CA ALA A 50 -20.12 27.46 1.38
C ALA A 50 -19.52 26.22 2.05
N LEU A 51 -19.94 25.03 1.60
CA LEU A 51 -19.39 23.77 2.08
C LEU A 51 -17.89 23.65 1.79
N ARG A 52 -17.42 24.03 0.59
CA ARG A 52 -15.98 24.03 0.24
C ARG A 52 -15.17 24.92 1.19
N ASN A 53 -15.68 26.12 1.47
CA ASN A 53 -15.00 27.05 2.37
C ASN A 53 -14.95 26.51 3.81
N THR A 54 -16.03 25.91 4.30
CA THR A 54 -16.06 25.28 5.63
C THR A 54 -15.08 24.12 5.72
N LEU A 55 -15.00 23.26 4.69
CA LEU A 55 -14.03 22.16 4.64
C LEU A 55 -12.59 22.68 4.66
N ALA A 56 -12.29 23.70 3.85
CA ALA A 56 -10.96 24.33 3.83
C ALA A 56 -10.60 24.99 5.18
N GLN A 57 -11.58 25.54 5.90
CA GLN A 57 -11.36 26.09 7.23
C GLN A 57 -11.02 25.00 8.25
N ILE A 58 -11.75 23.87 8.22
CA ILE A 58 -11.48 22.71 9.10
C ILE A 58 -10.07 22.16 8.84
N GLU A 59 -9.68 21.98 7.57
CA GLU A 59 -8.34 21.50 7.23
C GLU A 59 -7.23 22.46 7.69
N LYS A 60 -7.46 23.78 7.57
CA LYS A 60 -6.51 24.79 8.03
C LYS A 60 -6.34 24.78 9.56
N GLU A 61 -7.41 24.55 10.30
CA GLU A 61 -7.40 24.57 11.77
C GLU A 61 -6.89 23.26 12.38
N PHE A 62 -7.23 22.11 11.79
CA PHE A 62 -6.99 20.78 12.38
C PHE A 62 -5.99 19.90 11.59
N GLY A 63 -5.52 20.38 10.44
CA GLY A 63 -4.57 19.69 9.57
C GLY A 63 -5.22 18.97 8.38
N GLU A 64 -4.40 18.60 7.40
CA GLU A 64 -4.84 17.84 6.22
C GLU A 64 -5.44 16.48 6.62
N GLY A 65 -6.54 16.10 5.97
CA GLY A 65 -7.22 14.82 6.25
C GLY A 65 -8.05 14.79 7.53
N SER A 66 -8.18 15.92 8.24
CA SER A 66 -9.09 16.07 9.40
C SER A 66 -10.56 15.89 9.02
N ILE A 67 -10.93 16.19 7.77
CA ILE A 67 -12.25 15.92 7.21
C ILE A 67 -12.11 15.47 5.75
N MET A 68 -12.83 14.42 5.37
CA MET A 68 -12.85 13.92 4.00
C MET A 68 -14.19 13.22 3.71
N PRO A 69 -14.71 13.31 2.47
CA PRO A 69 -15.85 12.51 2.07
C PRO A 69 -15.61 11.01 2.27
N LEU A 70 -16.59 10.33 2.87
CA LEU A 70 -16.57 8.88 3.05
C LEU A 70 -16.60 8.19 1.67
N GLY A 71 -15.71 7.23 1.45
CA GLY A 71 -15.67 6.45 0.20
C GLY A 71 -14.83 7.05 -0.94
N LEU A 72 -14.15 8.19 -0.72
CA LEU A 72 -12.97 8.50 -1.53
C LEU A 72 -11.97 7.35 -1.38
N GLU A 73 -11.38 6.89 -2.49
CA GLU A 73 -10.43 5.76 -2.57
C GLU A 73 -9.08 6.02 -1.86
N ALA A 74 -9.11 6.66 -0.70
CA ALA A 74 -7.96 6.97 0.14
C ALA A 74 -7.91 6.09 1.41
N GLN A 75 -8.71 5.01 1.50
CA GLN A 75 -8.48 4.04 2.56
C GLN A 75 -7.29 3.17 2.20
N ALA A 76 -6.12 3.54 2.74
CA ALA A 76 -4.95 2.68 2.70
C ALA A 76 -5.33 1.28 3.25
N PRO A 77 -4.87 0.19 2.60
CA PRO A 77 -5.13 -1.14 3.10
C PRO A 77 -4.61 -1.27 4.54
N ILE A 78 -5.49 -1.65 5.46
CA ILE A 78 -5.10 -1.89 6.84
C ILE A 78 -4.19 -3.11 6.87
N GLU A 79 -2.97 -2.91 7.33
CA GLU A 79 -2.01 -3.97 7.62
C GLU A 79 -2.43 -4.74 8.88
N GLY A 80 -2.11 -6.03 8.93
CA GLY A 80 -2.40 -6.87 10.08
C GLY A 80 -1.15 -7.55 10.65
N ILE A 81 -1.26 -7.98 11.91
CA ILE A 81 -0.28 -8.78 12.63
C ILE A 81 -0.85 -10.19 12.72
N SER A 82 -0.11 -11.21 12.26
CA SER A 82 -0.58 -12.59 12.37
C SER A 82 -0.92 -12.94 13.81
N SER A 83 -2.06 -13.61 14.02
CA SER A 83 -2.47 -14.14 15.32
C SER A 83 -1.60 -15.32 15.80
N GLY A 84 -0.74 -15.84 14.92
CA GLY A 84 -0.02 -17.10 15.10
C GLY A 84 -0.85 -18.35 14.84
N SER A 85 -2.12 -18.20 14.45
CA SER A 85 -3.00 -19.28 14.01
C SER A 85 -3.51 -19.02 12.59
N LEU A 86 -3.21 -19.93 11.67
CA LEU A 86 -3.66 -19.80 10.28
C LEU A 86 -5.20 -19.73 10.18
N SER A 87 -5.92 -20.51 10.96
CA SER A 87 -7.39 -20.52 10.91
C SER A 87 -8.00 -19.19 11.37
N VAL A 88 -7.42 -18.57 12.39
CA VAL A 88 -7.86 -17.26 12.89
C VAL A 88 -7.51 -16.18 11.86
N ASP A 89 -6.31 -16.20 11.29
CA ASP A 89 -5.91 -15.22 10.29
C ASP A 89 -6.82 -15.28 9.05
N LEU A 90 -7.18 -16.48 8.60
CA LEU A 90 -8.15 -16.68 7.52
C LEU A 90 -9.55 -16.15 7.89
N ALA A 91 -10.02 -16.41 9.10
CA ALA A 91 -11.30 -15.88 9.59
C ALA A 91 -11.31 -14.34 9.65
N LEU A 92 -10.15 -13.71 9.83
CA LEU A 92 -9.94 -12.26 9.82
C LEU A 92 -9.64 -11.70 8.42
N GLY A 93 -9.97 -12.44 7.35
CA GLY A 93 -9.75 -11.98 5.96
C GLY A 93 -8.30 -12.14 5.47
N GLY A 94 -7.54 -13.02 6.10
CA GLY A 94 -6.18 -13.41 5.70
C GLY A 94 -5.07 -12.48 6.19
N LYS A 95 -5.38 -11.48 7.02
CA LYS A 95 -4.41 -10.46 7.45
C LYS A 95 -4.01 -10.56 8.93
N GLY A 96 -4.72 -11.35 9.72
CA GLY A 96 -4.58 -11.37 11.17
C GLY A 96 -5.18 -10.13 11.84
N PHE A 97 -4.63 -9.76 12.99
CA PHE A 97 -5.11 -8.65 13.83
C PHE A 97 -4.79 -7.28 13.21
N PRO A 98 -5.79 -6.42 12.90
CA PRO A 98 -5.55 -5.13 12.25
C PRO A 98 -4.73 -4.16 13.11
N ARG A 99 -3.71 -3.53 12.52
CA ARG A 99 -2.91 -2.49 13.17
C ARG A 99 -3.73 -1.22 13.40
N GLY A 100 -3.41 -0.48 14.47
CA GLY A 100 -4.07 0.78 14.81
C GLY A 100 -5.52 0.63 15.30
N ARG A 101 -5.91 -0.58 15.72
CA ARG A 101 -7.25 -0.90 16.22
C ARG A 101 -7.16 -1.61 17.57
N ILE A 102 -8.19 -1.43 18.39
CA ILE A 102 -8.36 -2.15 19.64
C ILE A 102 -9.03 -3.49 19.31
N ILE A 103 -8.52 -4.56 19.90
CA ILE A 103 -9.05 -5.92 19.73
C ILE A 103 -9.31 -6.51 21.11
N GLU A 104 -10.48 -7.11 21.26
CA GLU A 104 -10.88 -7.82 22.47
C GLU A 104 -10.95 -9.32 22.19
N VAL A 105 -10.28 -10.12 23.02
CA VAL A 105 -10.35 -11.59 22.99
C VAL A 105 -10.99 -12.05 24.28
N PHE A 106 -12.23 -12.52 24.21
CA PHE A 106 -13.00 -12.99 25.36
C PHE A 106 -13.27 -14.49 25.28
N GLY A 107 -13.63 -15.09 26.42
CA GLY A 107 -13.95 -16.51 26.51
C GLY A 107 -13.71 -17.11 27.91
N PRO A 108 -14.12 -18.37 28.12
CA PRO A 108 -13.98 -19.07 29.39
C PRO A 108 -12.55 -19.10 29.92
N GLU A 109 -12.38 -19.36 31.21
CA GLU A 109 -11.07 -19.64 31.79
C GLU A 109 -10.40 -20.81 31.06
N SER A 110 -9.07 -20.74 30.92
CA SER A 110 -8.29 -21.75 30.19
C SER A 110 -8.58 -21.87 28.67
N SER A 111 -9.38 -20.98 28.07
CA SER A 111 -9.66 -21.02 26.62
C SER A 111 -8.50 -20.56 25.71
N GLY A 112 -7.34 -20.23 26.27
CA GLY A 112 -6.15 -19.82 25.51
C GLY A 112 -6.08 -18.35 25.09
N LYS A 113 -6.85 -17.45 25.75
CA LYS A 113 -6.85 -15.99 25.47
C LYS A 113 -5.43 -15.38 25.55
N THR A 114 -4.74 -15.61 26.66
CA THR A 114 -3.36 -15.14 26.84
C THR A 114 -2.42 -15.82 25.85
N THR A 115 -2.65 -17.10 25.53
CA THR A 115 -1.84 -17.85 24.56
C THR A 115 -1.89 -17.23 23.16
N ILE A 116 -3.08 -16.91 22.64
CA ILE A 116 -3.20 -16.28 21.31
C ILE A 116 -2.63 -14.84 21.31
N ALA A 117 -2.78 -14.10 22.41
CA ALA A 117 -2.16 -12.79 22.57
C ALA A 117 -0.61 -12.90 22.50
N LEU A 118 -0.02 -13.84 23.25
CA LEU A 118 1.43 -14.07 23.24
C LEU A 118 1.95 -14.59 21.88
N HIS A 119 1.19 -15.41 21.17
CA HIS A 119 1.54 -15.82 19.81
C HIS A 119 1.55 -14.65 18.83
N SER A 120 0.63 -13.70 18.99
CA SER A 120 0.58 -12.47 18.20
C SER A 120 1.75 -11.54 18.50
N VAL A 121 2.12 -11.43 19.79
CA VAL A 121 3.33 -10.74 20.23
C VAL A 121 4.58 -11.35 19.57
N ALA A 122 4.71 -12.68 19.61
CA ALA A 122 5.83 -13.36 18.97
C ALA A 122 5.84 -13.15 17.45
N ALA A 123 4.68 -13.11 16.78
CA ALA A 123 4.58 -12.80 15.36
C ALA A 123 5.02 -11.36 15.04
N ALA A 124 4.59 -10.38 15.85
CA ALA A 124 5.02 -8.99 15.72
C ALA A 124 6.54 -8.85 15.90
N GLN A 125 7.12 -9.51 16.90
CA GLN A 125 8.56 -9.51 17.16
C GLN A 125 9.36 -10.17 16.02
N ARG A 126 8.89 -11.30 15.47
CA ARG A 126 9.53 -11.95 14.30
C ARG A 126 9.54 -11.05 13.07
N ALA A 127 8.54 -10.19 12.91
CA ALA A 127 8.50 -9.19 11.84
C ALA A 127 9.35 -7.93 12.14
N GLY A 128 10.16 -7.94 13.21
CA GLY A 128 11.00 -6.81 13.61
C GLY A 128 10.29 -5.73 14.43
N GLY A 129 9.06 -5.98 14.87
CA GLY A 129 8.29 -5.08 15.72
C GLY A 129 8.66 -5.17 17.20
N ILE A 130 8.19 -4.19 17.97
CA ILE A 130 8.29 -4.17 19.44
C ILE A 130 6.86 -4.35 19.99
N ALA A 131 6.75 -5.14 21.06
CA ALA A 131 5.49 -5.39 21.74
C ALA A 131 5.65 -5.17 23.25
N ALA A 132 4.57 -4.73 23.89
CA ALA A 132 4.46 -4.63 25.34
C ALA A 132 3.37 -5.60 25.82
N PHE A 133 3.60 -6.25 26.94
CA PHE A 133 2.62 -7.09 27.62
C PHE A 133 2.40 -6.52 29.02
N ILE A 134 1.16 -6.15 29.32
CA ILE A 134 0.77 -5.57 30.61
C ILE A 134 -0.02 -6.64 31.36
N ASP A 135 0.61 -7.25 32.35
CA ASP A 135 -0.01 -8.19 33.27
C ASP A 135 -0.40 -7.41 34.53
N ALA A 136 -1.70 -7.35 34.83
CA ALA A 136 -2.29 -6.48 35.86
C ALA A 136 -3.13 -7.30 36.86
#